data_AF-A0A8D8A1F0-F1
#
_entry.id   AF-A0A8D8A1F0-F1
#
_cell.length_a   1.000
_cell.length_b   1.000
_cell.length_c   1.000
_cell.angle_alpha   90.00
_cell.angle_beta   90.00
_cell.angle_gamma   90.00
#
_symmetry.space_group_name_H-M   'P 1'
#
loop_
_entity.id
_entity.type
_entity.pdbx_description
1 polymer ?
#
loop_
_entity_poly.entity_id
_entity_poly.type
_entity_poly.pdbx_seq_one_letter_code
_entity_poly.pdbx_strand_id
1 'polypeptide(L)'
;MSPLVLLTLLPLVLAQQRQDLCTAQLEEIVAASSAGEPWALAVLDSWGRWPSGQFSGNQFDLGAYDQCRRQSIFSDSVGRIEGRYCLVVVPRNSSENFVDVRGIGGVAVGMCFPKVCSEEQLSEPLLAIVNSSFNIAADYVGIKCEQEPDRPGAARTTAITVFAMIATLVIFSTVYDFVTRYFAQKREVLWTTFSLRRNWLQLTRVRPSTGSSESIECIHGIRVLAISWIMLWHSYSLTFLAPLINPYTLSDWRSSFHSAMITIGPISVDTFFMLSGLLTCWSLLKELDRNSKLNVPLLYLHRYLRLTPVFAALILFTVGFYQRIGDGPLWPVQQQFTTGNCEQYWWSALLYVQNYVNPNQLCIGHSWYLSVDMQLFLLSPLIIYPLWRWGPRVLIAVAVLILASMGCLLSVFLVNDLRASVAEASLLRDRLAYLPTHTRMGAWFVGLILGYVLHRIKRKPIQIPTIYATLGWLTSLAIMIACLVGAYGTNHPNSHQNGFLVDALYETGRHVLWACSVAWIIFACTTGYGGPINTLLSATYWQPFGKLSYCLYLLHLPMQVLLTGTQRTVRHFSDLEAIHAFGGDASLTVLASVGWTLLFEVPFANLDGSLRKVVRKKPASRTNEEFTSEERG
;
A
#
# COMPACT_ATOMS: atom_id res chain seq x y z
N MET A 1 7.82 36.95 -5.67
CA MET A 1 6.70 37.82 -5.27
C MET A 1 6.71 37.95 -3.75
N SER A 2 6.86 39.17 -3.23
CA SER A 2 6.70 39.44 -1.80
C SER A 2 5.20 39.57 -1.48
N PRO A 3 4.75 39.28 -0.24
CA PRO A 3 3.38 39.54 0.20
C PRO A 3 2.93 40.97 -0.11
N LEU A 4 3.86 41.92 -0.08
CA LEU A 4 3.70 43.32 -0.46
C LEU A 4 3.21 43.55 -1.90
N VAL A 5 3.65 42.76 -2.89
CA VAL A 5 3.19 42.90 -4.29
C VAL A 5 1.74 42.43 -4.44
N LEU A 6 1.37 41.34 -3.76
CA LEU A 6 -0.02 40.87 -3.76
C LEU A 6 -0.92 41.90 -3.04
N LEU A 7 -0.44 42.48 -1.94
CA LEU A 7 -1.07 43.57 -1.18
C LEU A 7 -1.37 44.82 -2.02
N THR A 8 -0.48 45.17 -2.95
CA THR A 8 -0.67 46.33 -3.83
C THR A 8 -1.64 46.07 -4.97
N LEU A 9 -1.79 44.81 -5.41
CA LEU A 9 -2.59 44.45 -6.59
C LEU A 9 -3.96 43.87 -6.22
N LEU A 10 -4.11 43.23 -5.05
CA LEU A 10 -5.40 42.73 -4.54
C LEU A 10 -6.50 43.80 -4.59
N PRO A 11 -6.33 45.01 -4.02
CA PRO A 11 -7.41 46.00 -3.98
C PRO A 11 -7.79 46.53 -5.38
N LEU A 12 -6.86 46.57 -6.34
CA LEU A 12 -7.13 46.97 -7.73
C LEU A 12 -7.99 45.94 -8.47
N VAL A 13 -7.81 44.65 -8.16
CA VAL A 13 -8.53 43.54 -8.79
C VAL A 13 -9.87 43.27 -8.10
N LEU A 14 -9.93 43.39 -6.77
CA LEU A 14 -11.15 43.24 -5.98
C LEU A 14 -12.17 44.35 -6.28
N ALA A 15 -11.71 45.57 -6.60
CA ALA A 15 -12.57 46.69 -7.01
C ALA A 15 -13.33 46.44 -8.34
N GLN A 16 -12.91 45.46 -9.14
CA GLN A 16 -13.58 45.06 -10.39
C GLN A 16 -14.57 43.90 -10.21
N GLN A 17 -14.69 43.34 -9.00
CA GLN A 17 -15.44 42.13 -8.71
C GLN A 17 -16.77 42.42 -7.99
N ARG A 18 -17.66 41.41 -7.94
CA ARG A 18 -18.96 41.50 -7.25
C ARG A 18 -18.74 41.77 -5.75
N GLN A 19 -19.51 42.69 -5.17
CA GLN A 19 -19.52 42.96 -3.72
C GLN A 19 -20.16 41.79 -2.97
N ASP A 20 -19.37 40.75 -2.72
CA ASP A 20 -19.72 39.62 -1.87
C ASP A 20 -18.91 39.69 -0.55
N LEU A 21 -19.34 38.95 0.47
CA LEU A 21 -18.70 38.96 1.80
C LEU A 21 -17.20 38.58 1.76
N CYS A 22 -16.80 37.70 0.83
CA CYS A 22 -15.39 37.36 0.64
C CYS A 22 -14.56 38.60 0.23
N THR A 23 -15.03 39.37 -0.76
CA THR A 23 -14.38 40.59 -1.24
C THR A 23 -14.24 41.62 -0.12
N ALA A 24 -15.32 41.84 0.65
CA ALA A 24 -15.30 42.78 1.78
C ALA A 24 -14.31 42.37 2.88
N GLN A 25 -14.23 41.08 3.22
CA GLN A 25 -13.25 40.59 4.20
C GLN A 25 -11.81 40.68 3.69
N LEU A 26 -11.57 40.49 2.40
CA LEU A 26 -10.25 40.68 1.79
C LEU A 26 -9.83 42.16 1.80
N GLU A 27 -10.74 43.08 1.49
CA GLU A 27 -10.49 44.52 1.55
C GLU A 27 -10.13 44.99 2.96
N GLU A 28 -10.84 44.47 3.98
CA GLU A 28 -10.53 44.75 5.39
C GLU A 28 -9.12 44.28 5.77
N ILE A 29 -8.71 43.08 5.34
CA ILE A 29 -7.35 42.55 5.58
C ILE A 29 -6.30 43.48 4.95
N VAL A 30 -6.54 43.95 3.71
CA VAL A 30 -5.64 44.85 3.00
C VAL A 30 -5.55 46.20 3.71
N ALA A 31 -6.69 46.78 4.09
CA ALA A 31 -6.76 48.05 4.80
C ALA A 31 -6.04 47.98 6.16
N ALA A 32 -6.36 46.98 6.98
CA ALA A 32 -5.73 46.76 8.28
C ALA A 32 -4.22 46.49 8.16
N SER A 33 -3.80 45.76 7.13
CA SER A 33 -2.37 45.58 6.85
C SER A 33 -1.69 46.90 6.47
N SER A 34 -2.34 47.76 5.68
CA SER A 34 -1.77 49.06 5.31
C SER A 34 -1.64 49.99 6.52
N ALA A 35 -2.55 49.84 7.50
CA ALA A 35 -2.49 50.50 8.80
C ALA A 35 -1.46 49.88 9.78
N GLY A 36 -0.81 48.78 9.40
CA GLY A 36 0.18 48.10 10.23
C GLY A 36 -0.41 47.31 11.40
N GLU A 37 -1.68 46.89 11.31
CA GLU A 37 -2.32 46.15 12.38
C GLU A 37 -1.71 44.74 12.53
N PRO A 38 -1.30 44.32 13.75
CA PRO A 38 -0.55 43.07 13.94
C PRO A 38 -1.26 41.81 13.44
N TRP A 39 -2.59 41.76 13.53
CA TRP A 39 -3.36 40.60 13.11
C TRP A 39 -3.37 40.44 11.58
N ALA A 40 -3.50 41.54 10.85
CA ALA A 40 -3.49 41.55 9.39
C ALA A 40 -2.09 41.23 8.86
N LEU A 41 -1.05 41.77 9.53
CA LEU A 41 0.33 41.39 9.27
C LEU A 41 0.57 39.89 9.55
N ALA A 42 -0.03 39.31 10.59
CA ALA A 42 0.07 37.88 10.88
C ALA A 42 -0.59 37.00 9.81
N VAL A 43 -1.72 37.45 9.21
CA VAL A 43 -2.33 36.78 8.05
C VAL A 43 -1.36 36.77 6.87
N LEU A 44 -0.73 37.91 6.56
CA LEU A 44 0.17 38.04 5.42
C LEU A 44 1.52 37.34 5.61
N ASP A 45 2.05 37.36 6.83
CA ASP A 45 3.25 36.62 7.20
C ASP A 45 3.02 35.11 7.13
N SER A 46 1.77 34.65 7.26
CA SER A 46 1.45 33.24 7.07
C SER A 46 1.51 32.77 5.62
N TRP A 47 1.54 33.70 4.66
CA TRP A 47 1.67 33.36 3.25
C TRP A 47 3.08 32.88 2.93
N GLY A 48 3.14 31.80 2.17
CA GLY A 48 4.34 31.32 1.52
C GLY A 48 4.91 32.41 0.62
N ARG A 49 6.23 32.40 0.52
CA ARG A 49 6.98 33.29 -0.36
C ARG A 49 7.17 32.60 -1.69
N TRP A 50 7.61 33.36 -2.67
CA TRP A 50 8.12 32.75 -3.88
C TRP A 50 9.37 31.92 -3.55
N PRO A 51 9.40 30.62 -3.88
CA PRO A 51 10.44 29.72 -3.39
C PRO A 51 11.81 30.16 -3.88
N SER A 52 12.78 30.19 -2.97
CA SER A 52 14.19 30.34 -3.30
C SER A 52 14.76 29.02 -3.84
N GLY A 53 15.84 29.09 -4.62
CA GLY A 53 16.48 27.87 -5.17
C GLY A 53 15.75 27.26 -6.37
N GLN A 54 15.04 28.07 -7.17
CA GLN A 54 14.35 27.58 -8.38
C GLN A 54 15.30 26.95 -9.41
N PHE A 55 16.53 27.45 -9.50
CA PHE A 55 17.60 26.84 -10.32
C PHE A 55 18.13 25.52 -9.76
N SER A 56 17.82 25.20 -8.50
CA SER A 56 18.03 23.88 -7.89
C SER A 56 16.76 23.01 -7.96
N GLY A 57 15.70 23.54 -8.58
CA GLY A 57 14.43 22.87 -8.82
C GLY A 57 13.37 23.10 -7.74
N ASN A 58 13.63 23.91 -6.70
CA ASN A 58 12.61 24.19 -5.68
C ASN A 58 11.39 24.90 -6.29
N GLN A 59 10.22 24.28 -6.16
CA GLN A 59 8.94 24.80 -6.68
C GLN A 59 7.92 25.06 -5.57
N PHE A 60 8.27 24.85 -4.30
CA PHE A 60 7.29 24.86 -3.22
C PHE A 60 7.69 25.81 -2.09
N ASP A 61 6.71 26.54 -1.60
CA ASP A 61 6.73 27.15 -0.27
C ASP A 61 5.35 26.99 0.36
N LEU A 62 5.25 26.18 1.41
CA LEU A 62 3.96 25.87 2.03
C LEU A 62 3.45 26.97 2.97
N GLY A 63 4.23 28.03 3.21
CA GLY A 63 3.85 29.07 4.18
C GLY A 63 3.65 28.54 5.61
N ALA A 64 3.09 29.35 6.49
CA ALA A 64 2.84 29.00 7.88
C ALA A 64 1.40 28.53 8.08
N TYR A 65 1.12 27.27 7.77
CA TYR A 65 -0.23 26.66 7.86
C TYR A 65 -0.90 26.85 9.22
N ASP A 66 -0.18 26.62 10.33
CA ASP A 66 -0.74 26.80 11.68
C ASP A 66 -1.08 28.25 11.99
N GLN A 67 -0.26 29.19 11.52
CA GLN A 67 -0.47 30.62 11.76
C GLN A 67 -1.71 31.11 11.02
N CYS A 68 -1.94 30.65 9.79
CA CYS A 68 -3.14 30.98 9.03
C CYS A 68 -4.42 30.50 9.76
N ARG A 69 -4.46 29.24 10.19
CA ARG A 69 -5.66 28.65 10.83
C ARG A 69 -5.99 29.22 12.20
N ARG A 70 -5.00 29.78 12.91
CA ARG A 70 -5.21 30.42 14.20
C ARG A 70 -5.84 31.82 14.08
N GLN A 71 -5.90 32.40 12.88
CA GLN A 71 -6.49 33.72 12.69
C GLN A 71 -8.02 33.64 12.84
N SER A 72 -8.55 34.34 13.84
CA SER A 72 -9.99 34.51 14.07
C SER A 72 -10.21 35.88 14.71
N ILE A 73 -10.59 36.87 13.91
CA ILE A 73 -10.76 38.25 14.35
C ILE A 73 -12.19 38.69 14.06
N PHE A 74 -12.71 39.59 14.90
CA PHE A 74 -14.00 40.21 14.69
C PHE A 74 -13.77 41.65 14.21
N SER A 75 -14.29 41.97 13.02
CA SER A 75 -14.36 43.34 12.54
C SER A 75 -15.81 43.82 12.65
N ASP A 76 -16.00 45.05 13.10
CA ASP A 76 -17.31 45.66 13.24
C ASP A 76 -18.00 45.88 11.87
N SER A 77 -17.22 45.95 10.78
CA SER A 77 -17.71 46.20 9.41
C SER A 77 -18.13 44.92 8.68
N VAL A 78 -17.33 43.86 8.79
CA VAL A 78 -17.46 42.63 7.97
C VAL A 78 -17.66 41.36 8.81
N GLY A 79 -17.84 41.52 10.12
CA GLY A 79 -18.07 40.45 11.07
C GLY A 79 -16.82 39.61 11.34
N ARG A 80 -17.02 38.32 11.62
CA ARG A 80 -15.93 37.40 11.98
C ARG A 80 -15.15 36.95 10.73
N ILE A 81 -13.85 37.22 10.75
CA ILE A 81 -12.86 36.79 9.76
C ILE A 81 -12.09 35.61 10.34
N GLU A 82 -12.27 34.42 9.78
CA GLU A 82 -11.51 33.21 10.11
C GLU A 82 -10.55 32.87 8.96
N GLY A 83 -9.30 32.54 9.28
CA GLY A 83 -8.31 32.14 8.28
C GLY A 83 -8.51 30.72 7.78
N ARG A 84 -8.41 30.53 6.46
CA ARG A 84 -8.46 29.25 5.76
C ARG A 84 -7.21 29.11 4.90
N TYR A 85 -6.47 28.02 5.11
CA TYR A 85 -5.28 27.73 4.33
C TYR A 85 -5.66 27.20 2.94
N CYS A 86 -4.98 27.70 1.91
CA CYS A 86 -5.11 27.24 0.53
C CYS A 86 -3.74 27.08 -0.11
N LEU A 87 -3.52 25.95 -0.77
CA LEU A 87 -2.36 25.74 -1.63
C LEU A 87 -2.68 26.28 -3.02
N VAL A 88 -1.97 27.32 -3.45
CA VAL A 88 -2.12 27.99 -4.74
C VAL A 88 -0.98 27.56 -5.65
N VAL A 89 -1.29 27.08 -6.86
CA VAL A 89 -0.33 26.60 -7.84
C VAL A 89 -0.39 27.49 -9.07
N VAL A 90 0.72 28.18 -9.31
CA VAL A 90 0.92 29.06 -10.45
C VAL A 90 1.63 28.28 -11.56
N PRO A 91 1.00 28.04 -12.74
CA PRO A 91 1.66 27.33 -13.82
C PRO A 91 2.78 28.19 -14.45
N ARG A 92 3.80 27.53 -14.99
CA ARG A 92 4.89 28.11 -15.77
C ARG A 92 4.52 28.27 -17.25
N ASN A 93 3.58 27.47 -17.77
CA ASN A 93 3.05 27.51 -19.14
C ASN A 93 1.52 27.36 -19.15
N SER A 94 0.87 27.97 -20.15
CA SER A 94 -0.59 28.13 -20.20
C SER A 94 -1.36 26.82 -20.52
N SER A 95 -0.70 25.79 -21.03
CA SER A 95 -1.34 24.62 -21.67
C SER A 95 -1.56 23.37 -20.81
N GLU A 96 -1.21 23.35 -19.52
CA GLU A 96 -1.27 22.12 -18.70
C GLU A 96 -2.38 22.14 -17.64
N ASN A 97 -3.53 21.49 -17.88
CA ASN A 97 -4.62 21.34 -16.89
C ASN A 97 -4.18 20.52 -15.65
N PHE A 98 -4.72 20.86 -14.47
CA PHE A 98 -4.31 20.39 -13.14
C PHE A 98 -4.49 18.87 -12.81
N VAL A 99 -3.72 18.44 -11.78
CA VAL A 99 -3.52 17.14 -11.06
C VAL A 99 -2.54 16.18 -11.76
N ASP A 100 -1.36 15.85 -11.23
CA ASP A 100 -1.11 15.12 -9.97
C ASP A 100 0.41 15.15 -9.59
N VAL A 101 0.72 14.63 -8.41
CA VAL A 101 1.96 14.34 -7.66
C VAL A 101 3.24 13.92 -8.47
N ARG A 102 3.22 13.88 -9.81
CA ARG A 102 4.40 13.66 -10.69
C ARG A 102 4.70 14.77 -11.71
N GLY A 103 3.98 15.90 -11.74
CA GLY A 103 4.10 16.88 -12.84
C GLY A 103 3.66 18.31 -12.52
N ILE A 104 4.39 19.00 -11.63
CA ILE A 104 4.18 20.44 -11.43
C ILE A 104 4.90 21.20 -12.53
N GLY A 105 4.16 21.55 -13.59
CA GLY A 105 4.54 22.57 -14.55
C GLY A 105 4.40 23.99 -13.97
N GLY A 106 4.82 24.24 -12.72
CA GLY A 106 4.44 25.45 -11.95
C GLY A 106 5.21 25.69 -10.65
N VAL A 107 4.71 26.62 -9.83
CA VAL A 107 5.20 26.99 -8.49
C VAL A 107 4.02 26.96 -7.52
N ALA A 108 4.15 26.20 -6.44
CA ALA A 108 3.11 26.05 -5.42
C ALA A 108 3.43 26.88 -4.17
N VAL A 109 2.48 27.72 -3.75
CA VAL A 109 2.60 28.63 -2.61
C VAL A 109 1.41 28.45 -1.70
N GLY A 110 1.64 28.19 -0.41
CA GLY A 110 0.61 28.18 0.61
C GLY A 110 0.16 29.60 0.94
N MET A 111 -1.14 29.89 0.90
CA MET A 111 -1.71 31.21 1.14
C MET A 111 -2.87 31.11 2.13
N CYS A 112 -3.19 32.22 2.79
CA CYS A 112 -4.25 32.31 3.78
C CYS A 112 -5.34 33.25 3.31
N PHE A 113 -6.55 32.75 3.19
CA PHE A 113 -7.72 33.52 2.77
C PHE A 113 -8.82 33.47 3.83
N PRO A 114 -9.77 34.40 3.84
CA PRO A 114 -10.96 34.27 4.67
C PRO A 114 -11.73 32.99 4.35
N LYS A 115 -12.22 32.31 5.39
CA LYS A 115 -12.96 31.05 5.28
C LYS A 115 -14.22 31.13 4.41
N VAL A 116 -14.81 32.33 4.32
CA VAL A 116 -16.00 32.60 3.50
C VAL A 116 -15.71 32.48 1.99
N CYS A 117 -14.44 32.66 1.58
CA CYS A 117 -14.06 32.59 0.17
C CYS A 117 -14.08 31.14 -0.36
N SER A 118 -14.75 30.94 -1.50
CA SER A 118 -14.70 29.68 -2.24
C SER A 118 -13.48 29.62 -3.18
N GLU A 119 -13.09 28.41 -3.59
CA GLU A 119 -11.98 28.21 -4.54
C GLU A 119 -12.27 28.93 -5.88
N GLU A 120 -13.52 28.95 -6.32
CA GLU A 120 -13.97 29.63 -7.55
C GLU A 120 -13.95 31.16 -7.45
N GLN A 121 -14.22 31.73 -6.27
CA GLN A 121 -14.16 33.18 -6.07
C GLN A 121 -12.72 33.71 -6.09
N LEU A 122 -11.75 32.86 -5.75
CA LEU A 122 -10.33 33.21 -5.67
C LEU A 122 -9.57 33.02 -7.00
N SER A 123 -10.08 32.22 -7.94
CA SER A 123 -9.35 31.86 -9.16
C SER A 123 -9.10 33.05 -10.08
N GLU A 124 -10.14 33.83 -10.40
CA GLU A 124 -10.04 34.98 -11.30
C GLU A 124 -9.11 36.08 -10.75
N PRO A 125 -9.26 36.51 -9.48
CA PRO A 125 -8.39 37.56 -8.94
C PRO A 125 -6.92 37.14 -8.90
N LEU A 126 -6.65 35.90 -8.48
CA LEU A 126 -5.29 35.39 -8.41
C LEU A 126 -4.68 35.24 -9.81
N LEU A 127 -5.46 34.83 -10.81
CA LEU A 127 -5.01 34.75 -12.19
C LEU A 127 -4.59 36.13 -12.73
N ALA A 128 -5.42 37.16 -12.49
CA ALA A 128 -5.11 38.53 -12.90
C ALA A 128 -3.80 39.02 -12.27
N ILE A 129 -3.62 38.79 -10.97
CA ILE A 129 -2.41 39.19 -10.24
C ILE A 129 -1.17 38.44 -10.71
N VAL A 130 -1.30 37.14 -10.98
CA VAL A 130 -0.20 36.32 -11.51
C VAL A 130 0.23 36.85 -12.88
N ASN A 131 -0.71 37.08 -13.79
CA ASN A 131 -0.42 37.55 -15.14
C ASN A 131 0.23 38.95 -15.11
N SER A 132 -0.26 39.86 -14.27
CA SER A 132 0.32 41.20 -14.14
C SER A 132 1.69 41.21 -13.46
N SER A 133 1.91 40.36 -12.44
CA SER A 133 3.14 40.37 -11.65
C SER A 133 4.30 39.68 -12.35
N PHE A 134 4.03 38.65 -13.16
CA PHE A 134 5.05 37.85 -13.82
C PHE A 134 5.12 38.08 -15.33
N ASN A 135 4.22 38.86 -15.91
CA ASN A 135 4.09 39.06 -17.35
C ASN A 135 4.00 37.72 -18.11
N ILE A 136 3.25 36.78 -17.53
CA ILE A 136 2.96 35.46 -18.09
C ILE A 136 1.51 35.48 -18.59
N ALA A 137 1.22 34.78 -19.68
CA ALA A 137 -0.15 34.49 -20.10
C ALA A 137 -0.57 33.13 -19.54
N ALA A 138 -0.84 33.05 -18.23
CA ALA A 138 -1.41 31.84 -17.65
C ALA A 138 -2.90 31.80 -17.97
N ASP A 139 -3.41 30.60 -18.31
CA ASP A 139 -4.82 30.37 -18.61
C ASP A 139 -5.63 29.97 -17.36
N TYR A 140 -4.98 29.48 -16.31
CA TYR A 140 -5.63 29.17 -15.02
C TYR A 140 -4.63 29.19 -13.85
N VAL A 141 -5.16 29.28 -12.62
CA VAL A 141 -4.41 29.06 -11.36
C VAL A 141 -5.08 27.92 -10.60
N GLY A 142 -4.28 26.93 -10.17
CA GLY A 142 -4.80 25.82 -9.36
C GLY A 142 -4.94 26.25 -7.90
N ILE A 143 -6.11 26.07 -7.28
CA ILE A 143 -6.33 26.40 -5.88
C ILE A 143 -6.93 25.18 -5.19
N LYS A 144 -6.30 24.75 -4.09
CA LYS A 144 -6.88 23.74 -3.22
C LYS A 144 -6.85 24.19 -1.78
N CYS A 145 -8.02 24.42 -1.22
CA CYS A 145 -8.18 24.88 0.14
C CYS A 145 -8.40 23.72 1.11
N GLU A 146 -7.99 23.93 2.36
CA GLU A 146 -8.36 23.07 3.46
C GLU A 146 -9.88 22.94 3.54
N GLN A 147 -10.37 21.72 3.78
CA GLN A 147 -11.79 21.47 3.98
C GLN A 147 -12.03 21.15 5.46
N GLU A 148 -13.07 21.72 6.05
CA GLU A 148 -13.51 21.27 7.37
C GLU A 148 -14.10 19.87 7.23
N PRO A 149 -13.77 18.96 8.16
CA PRO A 149 -14.31 17.62 8.09
C PRO A 149 -15.81 17.67 8.37
N ASP A 150 -16.60 17.22 7.40
CA ASP A 150 -18.06 17.18 7.46
C ASP A 150 -18.58 16.55 8.77
N ARG A 151 -19.81 16.91 9.14
CA ARG A 151 -20.55 16.24 10.22
C ARG A 151 -20.48 14.72 10.01
N PRO A 152 -20.42 13.91 11.09
CA PRO A 152 -20.24 12.46 10.96
C PRO A 152 -21.29 11.86 10.03
N GLY A 153 -20.85 11.50 8.82
CA GLY A 153 -21.69 10.83 7.84
C GLY A 153 -22.05 9.41 8.29
N ALA A 154 -22.91 8.75 7.51
CA ALA A 154 -23.33 7.38 7.77
C ALA A 154 -22.13 6.42 7.91
N ALA A 155 -21.09 6.60 7.10
CA ALA A 155 -19.88 5.77 7.15
C ALA A 155 -19.11 5.92 8.45
N ARG A 156 -18.95 7.15 8.96
CA ARG A 156 -18.27 7.40 10.25
C ARG A 156 -19.07 6.86 11.44
N THR A 157 -20.39 7.05 11.44
CA THR A 157 -21.25 6.47 12.48
C THR A 157 -21.14 4.95 12.48
N THR A 158 -21.13 4.32 11.29
CA THR A 158 -20.91 2.88 11.12
C THR A 158 -19.53 2.44 11.63
N ALA A 159 -18.49 3.21 11.34
CA ALA A 159 -17.16 2.92 11.86
C ALA A 159 -17.13 2.97 13.39
N ILE A 160 -17.64 4.05 14.00
CA ILE A 160 -17.68 4.19 15.46
C ILE A 160 -18.42 3.01 16.11
N THR A 161 -19.59 2.63 15.60
CA THR A 161 -20.38 1.53 16.16
C THR A 161 -19.67 0.17 16.04
N VAL A 162 -19.09 -0.14 14.88
CA VAL A 162 -18.37 -1.41 14.65
C VAL A 162 -17.12 -1.51 15.51
N PHE A 163 -16.28 -0.46 15.54
CA PHE A 163 -15.06 -0.46 16.35
C PHE A 163 -15.38 -0.49 17.86
N ALA A 164 -16.43 0.20 18.32
CA ALA A 164 -16.87 0.15 19.72
C ALA A 164 -17.41 -1.24 20.11
N MET A 165 -18.15 -1.90 19.22
CA MET A 165 -18.62 -3.28 19.42
C MET A 165 -17.44 -4.25 19.54
N ILE A 166 -16.44 -4.15 18.66
CA ILE A 166 -15.26 -5.02 18.72
C ILE A 166 -14.46 -4.75 20.00
N ALA A 167 -14.26 -3.50 20.38
CA ALA A 167 -13.61 -3.15 21.63
C ALA A 167 -14.34 -3.76 22.84
N THR A 168 -15.67 -3.69 22.85
CA THR A 168 -16.51 -4.29 23.91
C THR A 168 -16.35 -5.81 23.96
N LEU A 169 -16.37 -6.48 22.80
CA LEU A 169 -16.15 -7.93 22.70
C LEU A 169 -14.76 -8.34 23.21
N VAL A 170 -13.74 -7.55 22.88
CA VAL A 170 -12.36 -7.78 23.32
C VAL A 170 -12.22 -7.61 24.83
N ILE A 171 -12.81 -6.56 25.41
CA ILE A 171 -12.83 -6.32 26.85
C ILE A 171 -13.53 -7.49 27.55
N PHE A 172 -14.75 -7.83 27.12
CA PHE A 172 -15.54 -8.93 27.69
C PHE A 172 -14.80 -10.26 27.62
N SER A 173 -14.25 -10.62 26.45
CA SER A 173 -13.52 -11.87 26.24
C SER A 173 -12.23 -11.94 27.08
N THR A 174 -11.55 -10.81 27.28
CA THR A 174 -10.34 -10.73 28.09
C THR A 174 -10.66 -10.88 29.58
N VAL A 175 -11.72 -10.21 30.06
CA VAL A 175 -12.21 -10.38 31.45
C VAL A 175 -12.64 -11.82 31.69
N TYR A 176 -13.38 -12.43 30.77
CA TYR A 176 -13.80 -13.83 30.86
C TYR A 176 -12.62 -14.81 30.93
N ASP A 177 -11.58 -14.65 30.09
CA ASP A 177 -10.36 -15.49 30.16
C ASP A 177 -9.62 -15.31 31.50
N PHE A 178 -9.63 -14.11 32.07
CA PHE A 178 -9.01 -13.86 33.37
C PHE A 178 -9.80 -14.50 34.52
N VAL A 179 -11.11 -14.29 34.58
CA VAL A 179 -12.02 -14.83 35.60
C VAL A 179 -12.02 -16.35 35.58
N THR A 180 -12.20 -16.98 34.41
CA THR A 180 -12.20 -18.45 34.30
C THR A 180 -10.86 -19.08 34.68
N ARG A 181 -9.74 -18.38 34.50
CA ARG A 181 -8.43 -18.82 35.01
C ARG A 181 -8.34 -18.68 36.52
N TYR A 182 -8.76 -17.56 37.06
CA TYR A 182 -8.70 -17.28 38.50
C TYR A 182 -9.49 -18.33 39.28
N PHE A 183 -10.69 -18.67 38.81
CA PHE A 183 -11.56 -19.68 39.43
C PHE A 183 -11.31 -21.12 38.94
N ALA A 184 -10.25 -21.37 38.16
CA ALA A 184 -9.91 -22.70 37.60
C ALA A 184 -11.09 -23.40 36.88
N GLN A 185 -11.99 -22.64 36.25
CA GLN A 185 -13.16 -23.17 35.56
C GLN A 185 -12.83 -23.65 34.14
N LYS A 186 -13.69 -24.54 33.61
CA LYS A 186 -13.58 -25.03 32.24
C LYS A 186 -13.79 -23.87 31.26
N ARG A 187 -12.83 -23.70 30.35
CA ARG A 187 -12.83 -22.62 29.37
C ARG A 187 -13.51 -23.02 28.08
N GLU A 188 -14.58 -22.31 27.77
CA GLU A 188 -15.21 -22.36 26.46
C GLU A 188 -14.40 -21.58 25.42
N VAL A 189 -14.17 -22.21 24.26
CA VAL A 189 -13.23 -21.69 23.25
C VAL A 189 -13.75 -20.40 22.61
N LEU A 190 -15.05 -20.33 22.33
CA LEU A 190 -15.67 -19.19 21.64
C LEU A 190 -15.54 -17.89 22.44
N TRP A 191 -15.82 -17.94 23.74
CA TRP A 191 -15.77 -16.78 24.64
C TRP A 191 -14.34 -16.28 24.93
N THR A 192 -13.32 -17.06 24.58
CA THR A 192 -11.90 -16.67 24.73
C THR A 192 -11.24 -16.32 23.39
N THR A 193 -11.99 -16.31 22.28
CA THR A 193 -11.45 -16.04 20.93
C THR A 193 -10.91 -14.61 20.79
N PHE A 194 -11.54 -13.63 21.44
CA PHE A 194 -11.16 -12.21 21.39
C PHE A 194 -10.28 -11.78 22.58
N SER A 195 -9.84 -12.70 23.44
CA SER A 195 -9.01 -12.39 24.61
C SER A 195 -7.63 -11.85 24.17
N LEU A 196 -7.32 -10.60 24.55
CA LEU A 196 -6.04 -9.97 24.24
C LEU A 196 -4.87 -10.79 24.78
N ARG A 197 -4.99 -11.27 26.02
CA ARG A 197 -3.94 -12.06 26.68
C ARG A 197 -3.63 -13.34 25.91
N ARG A 198 -4.66 -14.06 25.46
CA ARG A 198 -4.51 -15.30 24.70
C ARG A 198 -3.90 -15.03 23.32
N ASN A 199 -4.40 -14.00 22.65
CA ASN A 199 -3.96 -13.63 21.31
C ASN A 199 -2.52 -13.09 21.31
N TRP A 200 -2.14 -12.34 22.34
CA TRP A 200 -0.77 -11.90 22.58
C TRP A 200 0.19 -13.07 22.75
N LEU A 201 -0.17 -14.06 23.57
CA LEU A 201 0.64 -15.27 23.75
C LEU A 201 0.75 -16.07 22.45
N GLN A 202 -0.32 -16.16 21.64
CA GLN A 202 -0.28 -16.83 20.34
C GLN A 202 0.65 -16.11 19.34
N LEU A 203 0.63 -14.78 19.34
CA LEU A 203 1.48 -13.94 18.49
C LEU A 203 2.96 -14.10 18.86
N THR A 204 3.29 -13.91 20.14
CA THR A 204 4.66 -13.94 20.68
C THR A 204 5.25 -15.35 20.82
N ARG A 205 4.42 -16.41 20.75
CA ARG A 205 4.92 -17.79 20.85
C ARG A 205 5.86 -18.14 19.71
N VAL A 206 7.12 -18.33 20.04
CA VAL A 206 8.14 -18.87 19.16
C VAL A 206 8.14 -20.40 19.26
N ARG A 207 8.26 -21.08 18.12
CA ARG A 207 8.49 -22.54 18.07
C ARG A 207 9.96 -22.78 17.78
N PRO A 208 10.63 -23.69 18.52
CA PRO A 208 12.00 -24.10 18.16
C PRO A 208 12.00 -24.65 16.74
N SER A 209 13.11 -24.44 16.01
CA SER A 209 13.36 -25.11 14.74
C SER A 209 13.56 -26.60 15.05
N THR A 210 12.49 -27.39 14.93
CA THR A 210 12.54 -28.83 15.27
C THR A 210 12.94 -29.69 14.08
N GLY A 211 13.32 -29.09 12.94
CA GLY A 211 13.57 -29.82 11.68
C GLY A 211 12.36 -30.65 11.22
N SER A 212 11.20 -30.45 11.86
CA SER A 212 10.03 -31.29 11.68
C SER A 212 9.33 -30.91 10.39
N SER A 213 9.08 -31.92 9.56
CA SER A 213 8.71 -31.80 8.14
C SER A 213 7.41 -31.02 7.80
N GLU A 214 6.69 -30.47 8.78
CA GLU A 214 5.37 -29.86 8.53
C GLU A 214 5.42 -28.41 8.06
N SER A 215 6.42 -27.62 8.47
CA SER A 215 6.53 -26.19 8.18
C SER A 215 7.84 -25.82 7.48
N ILE A 216 7.76 -24.86 6.54
CA ILE A 216 8.91 -24.28 5.85
C ILE A 216 9.34 -23.03 6.62
N GLU A 217 10.41 -23.13 7.40
CA GLU A 217 10.79 -22.12 8.40
C GLU A 217 11.39 -20.85 7.79
N CYS A 218 12.20 -20.98 6.73
CA CYS A 218 12.87 -19.86 6.06
C CYS A 218 11.90 -18.82 5.46
N ILE A 219 10.62 -19.18 5.28
CA ILE A 219 9.58 -18.27 4.79
C ILE A 219 9.38 -17.10 5.74
N HIS A 220 9.58 -17.28 7.06
CA HIS A 220 9.44 -16.18 8.02
C HIS A 220 10.46 -15.07 7.74
N GLY A 221 11.75 -15.41 7.61
CA GLY A 221 12.80 -14.45 7.26
C GLY A 221 12.56 -13.79 5.91
N ILE A 222 12.20 -14.57 4.89
CA ILE A 222 11.94 -14.04 3.54
C ILE A 222 10.80 -13.02 3.55
N ARG A 223 9.70 -13.30 4.26
CA ARG A 223 8.57 -12.36 4.36
C ARG A 223 8.97 -11.06 5.03
N VAL A 224 9.75 -11.12 6.10
CA VAL A 224 10.16 -9.93 6.86
C VAL A 224 11.11 -9.07 6.02
N LEU A 225 12.07 -9.68 5.33
CA LEU A 225 12.97 -8.96 4.44
C LEU A 225 12.20 -8.34 3.26
N ALA A 226 11.30 -9.10 2.63
CA ALA A 226 10.50 -8.62 1.51
C ALA A 226 9.60 -7.45 1.90
N ILE A 227 8.92 -7.52 3.06
CA ILE A 227 8.07 -6.41 3.49
C ILE A 227 8.87 -5.18 3.91
N SER A 228 10.00 -5.37 4.59
CA SER A 228 10.88 -4.25 4.96
C SER A 228 11.36 -3.51 3.71
N TRP A 229 11.68 -4.25 2.64
CA TRP A 229 12.08 -3.66 1.37
C TRP A 229 10.94 -2.92 0.66
N ILE A 230 9.71 -3.47 0.69
CA ILE A 230 8.50 -2.76 0.20
C ILE A 230 8.28 -1.44 0.94
N MET A 231 8.41 -1.46 2.27
CA MET A 231 8.24 -0.27 3.10
C MET A 231 9.32 0.78 2.83
N LEU A 232 10.57 0.35 2.65
CA LEU A 232 11.68 1.23 2.27
C LEU A 232 11.42 1.87 0.90
N TRP A 233 11.02 1.09 -0.09
CA TRP A 233 10.70 1.63 -1.42
C TRP A 233 9.54 2.64 -1.38
N HIS A 234 8.44 2.34 -0.69
CA HIS A 234 7.33 3.29 -0.57
C HIS A 234 7.71 4.55 0.20
N SER A 235 8.62 4.48 1.18
CA SER A 235 9.16 5.66 1.87
C SER A 235 9.88 6.59 0.89
N TYR A 236 10.78 6.03 0.06
CA TYR A 236 11.45 6.79 -1.00
C TYR A 236 10.46 7.30 -2.05
N SER A 237 9.54 6.43 -2.51
CA SER A 237 8.53 6.80 -3.51
C SER A 237 7.64 7.93 -3.03
N LEU A 238 7.17 7.91 -1.79
CA LEU A 238 6.38 9.00 -1.23
C LEU A 238 7.21 10.28 -1.04
N THR A 239 8.50 10.14 -0.75
CA THR A 239 9.43 11.30 -0.71
C THR A 239 9.59 11.93 -2.10
N PHE A 240 9.66 11.12 -3.17
CA PHE A 240 9.74 11.62 -4.55
C PHE A 240 8.45 12.32 -5.00
N LEU A 241 7.33 11.87 -4.45
CA LEU A 241 5.99 12.40 -4.68
C LEU A 241 5.71 13.64 -3.80
N ALA A 242 6.45 13.82 -2.70
CA ALA A 242 6.30 14.95 -1.80
C ALA A 242 7.04 16.21 -2.33
N PRO A 243 6.64 17.42 -1.87
CA PRO A 243 7.40 18.64 -2.11
C PRO A 243 8.87 18.53 -1.64
N LEU A 244 9.81 18.79 -2.56
CA LEU A 244 11.25 18.77 -2.29
C LEU A 244 11.92 20.11 -2.61
N ILE A 245 12.89 20.51 -1.79
CA ILE A 245 13.72 21.71 -2.01
C ILE A 245 14.76 21.47 -3.12
N ASN A 246 15.31 20.26 -3.21
CA ASN A 246 16.42 19.89 -4.10
C ASN A 246 16.06 18.74 -5.07
N PRO A 247 14.99 18.85 -5.87
CA PRO A 247 14.55 17.74 -6.72
C PRO A 247 15.56 17.35 -7.81
N TYR A 248 16.51 18.22 -8.18
CA TYR A 248 17.58 17.84 -9.12
C TYR A 248 18.57 16.85 -8.54
N THR A 249 18.82 16.88 -7.22
CA THR A 249 19.64 15.85 -6.54
C THR A 249 19.03 14.46 -6.71
N LEU A 250 17.72 14.34 -6.89
CA LEU A 250 17.06 13.06 -7.17
C LEU A 250 17.46 12.51 -8.56
N SER A 251 17.68 13.38 -9.54
CA SER A 251 18.16 12.97 -10.86
C SER A 251 19.58 12.41 -10.77
N ASP A 252 20.45 13.10 -10.04
CA ASP A 252 21.83 12.65 -9.79
C ASP A 252 21.83 11.34 -8.99
N TRP A 253 20.97 11.24 -7.97
CA TRP A 253 20.80 10.01 -7.20
C TRP A 253 20.34 8.85 -8.08
N ARG A 254 19.40 9.05 -9.02
CA ARG A 254 18.98 8.02 -9.99
C ARG A 254 20.12 7.57 -10.91
N SER A 255 21.13 8.42 -11.14
CA SER A 255 22.32 8.03 -11.89
C SER A 255 23.26 7.12 -11.11
N SER A 256 23.09 6.99 -9.79
CA SER A 256 23.91 6.17 -8.93
C SER A 256 23.47 4.70 -8.92
N PHE A 257 24.42 3.78 -8.72
CA PHE A 257 24.10 2.35 -8.65
C PHE A 257 23.28 1.97 -7.40
N HIS A 258 23.46 2.66 -6.27
CA HIS A 258 22.72 2.33 -5.04
C HIS A 258 21.23 2.66 -5.16
N SER A 259 20.85 3.62 -6.00
CA SER A 259 19.44 3.90 -6.32
C SER A 259 18.71 2.68 -6.89
N ALA A 260 19.42 1.82 -7.64
CA ALA A 260 18.85 0.61 -8.24
C ALA A 260 18.30 -0.36 -7.19
N MET A 261 18.93 -0.44 -6.02
CA MET A 261 18.48 -1.27 -4.91
C MET A 261 17.14 -0.77 -4.35
N ILE A 262 16.90 0.54 -4.41
CA ILE A 262 15.64 1.13 -3.97
C ILE A 262 14.60 1.02 -5.09
N THR A 263 14.91 1.44 -6.31
CA THR A 263 13.96 1.51 -7.44
C THR A 263 13.44 0.14 -7.88
N ILE A 264 14.22 -0.93 -7.73
CA ILE A 264 13.76 -2.30 -7.99
C ILE A 264 12.80 -2.84 -6.91
N GLY A 265 12.65 -2.14 -5.78
CA GLY A 265 11.84 -2.54 -4.63
C GLY A 265 10.47 -3.19 -4.93
N PRO A 266 9.68 -2.72 -5.93
CA PRO A 266 8.41 -3.34 -6.32
C PRO A 266 8.51 -4.83 -6.69
N ILE A 267 9.70 -5.31 -7.10
CA ILE A 267 9.94 -6.75 -7.38
C ILE A 267 9.71 -7.63 -6.14
N SER A 268 9.81 -7.07 -4.93
CA SER A 268 9.51 -7.78 -3.68
C SER A 268 8.09 -8.34 -3.64
N VAL A 269 7.14 -7.74 -4.37
CA VAL A 269 5.78 -8.25 -4.49
C VAL A 269 5.77 -9.63 -5.20
N ASP A 270 6.71 -9.88 -6.10
CA ASP A 270 6.85 -11.17 -6.79
C ASP A 270 7.27 -12.28 -5.84
N THR A 271 8.07 -11.95 -4.82
CA THR A 271 8.38 -12.86 -3.71
C THR A 271 7.09 -13.28 -3.01
N PHE A 272 6.17 -12.35 -2.75
CA PHE A 272 4.89 -12.66 -2.11
C PHE A 272 3.96 -13.48 -3.01
N PHE A 273 3.91 -13.21 -4.32
CA PHE A 273 3.16 -14.05 -5.27
C PHE A 273 3.71 -15.48 -5.32
N MET A 274 5.03 -15.62 -5.42
CA MET A 274 5.69 -16.93 -5.42
C MET A 274 5.43 -17.67 -4.10
N LEU A 275 5.55 -17.02 -2.95
CA LEU A 275 5.23 -17.62 -1.64
C LEU A 275 3.76 -18.06 -1.55
N SER A 276 2.83 -17.29 -2.11
CA SER A 276 1.42 -17.64 -2.13
C SER A 276 1.14 -18.88 -2.97
N GLY A 277 1.71 -18.96 -4.19
CA GLY A 277 1.59 -20.14 -5.05
C GLY A 277 2.18 -21.40 -4.40
N LEU A 278 3.36 -21.25 -3.79
CA LEU A 278 4.04 -22.31 -3.02
C LEU A 278 3.15 -22.87 -1.91
N LEU A 279 2.65 -22.00 -1.02
CA LEU A 279 1.89 -22.42 0.15
C LEU A 279 0.49 -22.93 -0.22
N THR A 280 -0.12 -22.36 -1.25
CA THR A 280 -1.42 -22.81 -1.77
C THR A 280 -1.29 -24.21 -2.35
N CYS A 281 -0.31 -24.44 -3.23
CA CYS A 281 -0.04 -25.76 -3.81
C CYS A 281 0.29 -26.80 -2.74
N TRP A 282 1.23 -26.49 -1.84
CA TRP A 282 1.66 -27.37 -0.76
C TRP A 282 0.53 -27.76 0.19
N SER A 283 -0.33 -26.81 0.58
CA SER A 283 -1.45 -27.09 1.49
C SER A 283 -2.57 -27.91 0.85
N LEU A 284 -2.94 -27.60 -0.39
CA LEU A 284 -3.99 -28.31 -1.12
C LEU A 284 -3.60 -29.72 -1.50
N LEU A 285 -2.34 -29.96 -1.90
CA LEU A 285 -1.83 -31.31 -2.16
C LEU A 285 -1.87 -32.18 -0.91
N LYS A 286 -1.48 -31.64 0.26
CA LYS A 286 -1.60 -32.35 1.54
C LYS A 286 -3.04 -32.68 1.90
N GLU A 287 -3.98 -31.78 1.62
CA GLU A 287 -5.40 -32.03 1.87
C GLU A 287 -5.97 -33.12 0.94
N LEU A 288 -5.61 -33.08 -0.35
CA LEU A 288 -5.96 -34.11 -1.33
C LEU A 288 -5.37 -35.47 -0.98
N ASP A 289 -4.12 -35.52 -0.51
CA ASP A 289 -3.51 -36.76 -0.07
C ASP A 289 -4.20 -37.39 1.15
N ARG A 290 -4.76 -36.56 2.04
CA ARG A 290 -5.48 -37.05 3.23
C ARG A 290 -6.93 -37.43 2.93
N ASN A 291 -7.63 -36.63 2.14
CA ASN A 291 -9.08 -36.72 1.99
C ASN A 291 -9.53 -37.18 0.59
N SER A 292 -8.63 -37.24 -0.39
CA SER A 292 -8.89 -37.52 -1.83
C SER A 292 -9.93 -36.61 -2.51
N LYS A 293 -10.48 -35.63 -1.79
CA LYS A 293 -11.51 -34.69 -2.25
C LYS A 293 -11.20 -33.30 -1.71
N LEU A 294 -11.52 -32.29 -2.50
CA LEU A 294 -11.49 -30.89 -2.10
C LEU A 294 -12.91 -30.35 -1.95
N ASN A 295 -13.22 -29.76 -0.81
CA ASN A 295 -14.43 -28.95 -0.66
C ASN A 295 -14.08 -27.51 -1.09
N VAL A 296 -14.24 -27.23 -2.38
CA VAL A 296 -13.86 -25.95 -2.99
C VAL A 296 -14.63 -24.75 -2.41
N PRO A 297 -15.97 -24.79 -2.22
CA PRO A 297 -16.68 -23.70 -1.57
C PRO A 297 -16.16 -23.40 -0.16
N LEU A 298 -15.92 -24.45 0.63
CA LEU A 298 -15.40 -24.30 1.98
C LEU A 298 -13.97 -23.75 2.00
N LEU A 299 -13.13 -24.14 1.05
CA LEU A 299 -11.78 -23.61 0.87
C LEU A 299 -11.80 -22.09 0.63
N TYR A 300 -12.64 -21.63 -0.28
CA TYR A 300 -12.79 -20.20 -0.58
C TYR A 300 -13.34 -19.42 0.61
N LEU A 301 -14.38 -19.94 1.27
CA LEU A 301 -14.97 -19.33 2.46
C LEU A 301 -13.91 -19.12 3.56
N HIS A 302 -13.12 -20.15 3.85
CA HIS A 302 -12.09 -20.05 4.88
C HIS A 302 -10.99 -19.03 4.56
N ARG A 303 -10.61 -18.89 3.29
CA ARG A 303 -9.62 -17.87 2.91
C ARG A 303 -10.22 -16.46 3.01
N TYR A 304 -11.46 -16.30 2.57
CA TYR A 304 -12.19 -15.03 2.67
C TYR A 304 -12.33 -14.60 4.14
N LEU A 305 -12.81 -15.48 5.02
CA LEU A 305 -12.92 -15.21 6.46
C LEU A 305 -11.58 -14.93 7.16
N ARG A 306 -10.45 -15.35 6.58
CA ARG A 306 -9.12 -15.09 7.12
C ARG A 306 -8.58 -13.71 6.72
N LEU A 307 -8.79 -13.28 5.47
CA LEU A 307 -8.19 -12.05 4.94
C LEU A 307 -9.15 -10.86 5.08
N THR A 308 -10.42 -11.06 4.72
CA THR A 308 -11.38 -9.96 4.56
C THR A 308 -11.67 -9.19 5.83
N PRO A 309 -11.84 -9.79 7.03
CA PRO A 309 -12.18 -9.00 8.23
C PRO A 309 -11.13 -7.93 8.56
N VAL A 310 -9.85 -8.26 8.40
CA VAL A 310 -8.74 -7.33 8.66
C VAL A 310 -8.72 -6.21 7.63
N PHE A 311 -8.94 -6.55 6.35
CA PHE A 311 -8.95 -5.59 5.27
C PHE A 311 -10.20 -4.68 5.29
N ALA A 312 -11.37 -5.25 5.60
CA ALA A 312 -12.61 -4.51 5.78
C ALA A 312 -12.55 -3.53 6.93
N ALA A 313 -11.93 -3.92 8.06
CA ALA A 313 -11.67 -3.01 9.16
C ALA A 313 -10.80 -1.83 8.71
N LEU A 314 -9.78 -2.07 7.88
CA LEU A 314 -8.93 -0.99 7.36
C LEU A 314 -9.70 -0.06 6.42
N ILE A 315 -10.50 -0.58 5.50
CA ILE A 315 -11.35 0.24 4.62
C ILE A 315 -12.32 1.09 5.45
N LEU A 316 -12.97 0.49 6.45
CA LEU A 316 -13.89 1.20 7.34
C LEU A 316 -13.17 2.27 8.17
N PHE A 317 -11.93 2.01 8.59
CA PHE A 317 -11.08 2.99 9.24
C PHE A 317 -10.72 4.14 8.30
N THR A 318 -10.34 3.82 7.06
CA THR A 318 -10.00 4.81 6.03
C THR A 318 -11.17 5.75 5.78
N VAL A 319 -12.39 5.22 5.59
CA VAL A 319 -13.56 6.05 5.31
C VAL A 319 -14.08 6.75 6.58
N GLY A 320 -14.03 6.10 7.75
CA GLY A 320 -14.65 6.62 8.97
C GLY A 320 -13.80 7.56 9.81
N PHE A 321 -12.47 7.37 9.84
CA PHE A 321 -11.57 8.07 10.76
C PHE A 321 -10.45 8.83 10.06
N TYR A 322 -9.98 8.35 8.91
CA TYR A 322 -8.75 8.86 8.29
C TYR A 322 -8.81 10.36 8.09
N GLN A 323 -9.91 10.90 7.56
CA GLN A 323 -10.14 12.35 7.33
C GLN A 323 -9.79 13.27 8.52
N ARG A 324 -9.83 12.75 9.76
CA ARG A 324 -9.64 13.53 11.00
C ARG A 324 -8.39 13.14 11.79
N ILE A 325 -7.62 12.15 11.33
CA ILE A 325 -6.45 11.67 12.09
C ILE A 325 -5.19 12.52 11.85
N GLY A 326 -5.18 13.31 10.78
CA GLY A 326 -4.11 14.23 10.45
C GLY A 326 -4.65 15.56 9.97
N ASP A 327 -3.76 16.55 9.98
CA ASP A 327 -3.99 17.89 9.45
C ASP A 327 -2.66 18.46 8.92
N GLY A 328 -2.72 19.24 7.84
CA GLY A 328 -1.55 19.84 7.23
C GLY A 328 -1.78 20.37 5.81
N PRO A 329 -0.82 21.13 5.26
CA PRO A 329 -0.84 21.67 3.91
C PRO A 329 -1.19 20.67 2.80
N LEU A 330 -0.67 19.45 2.90
CA LEU A 330 -0.80 18.40 1.88
C LEU A 330 -1.97 17.45 2.16
N TRP A 331 -2.61 17.61 3.31
CA TRP A 331 -3.68 16.74 3.78
C TRP A 331 -4.88 16.65 2.82
N PRO A 332 -5.42 17.77 2.27
CA PRO A 332 -6.59 17.71 1.38
C PRO A 332 -6.33 16.92 0.10
N VAL A 333 -5.14 17.08 -0.48
CA VAL A 333 -4.72 16.33 -1.68
C VAL A 333 -4.64 14.85 -1.35
N GLN A 334 -4.01 14.52 -0.24
CA GLN A 334 -3.80 13.14 0.17
C GLN A 334 -5.08 12.41 0.57
N GLN A 335 -6.03 13.13 1.17
CA GLN A 335 -7.36 12.64 1.55
C GLN A 335 -8.18 12.24 0.32
N GLN A 336 -8.08 12.98 -0.79
CA GLN A 336 -8.79 12.67 -2.03
C GLN A 336 -8.39 11.29 -2.59
N PHE A 337 -7.09 11.00 -2.67
CA PHE A 337 -6.56 9.72 -3.18
C PHE A 337 -6.77 8.53 -2.24
N THR A 338 -7.08 8.78 -0.97
CA THR A 338 -7.26 7.73 0.04
C THR A 338 -8.74 7.53 0.37
N THR A 339 -9.34 8.51 1.04
CA THR A 339 -10.71 8.43 1.53
C THR A 339 -11.71 8.54 0.39
N GLY A 340 -11.52 9.50 -0.52
CA GLY A 340 -12.45 9.73 -1.64
C GLY A 340 -12.59 8.50 -2.54
N ASN A 341 -11.47 7.88 -2.93
CA ASN A 341 -11.48 6.62 -3.71
C ASN A 341 -12.18 5.48 -2.96
N CYS A 342 -11.98 5.37 -1.64
CA CYS A 342 -12.60 4.30 -0.84
C CYS A 342 -14.09 4.51 -0.59
N GLU A 343 -14.58 5.73 -0.48
CA GLU A 343 -16.02 6.01 -0.36
C GLU A 343 -16.80 5.49 -1.57
N GLN A 344 -16.22 5.61 -2.78
CA GLN A 344 -16.84 5.16 -4.02
C GLN A 344 -16.60 3.67 -4.33
N TYR A 345 -15.40 3.15 -4.05
CA TYR A 345 -14.96 1.83 -4.53
C TYR A 345 -14.60 0.81 -3.44
N TRP A 346 -15.02 1.01 -2.18
CA TRP A 346 -14.81 0.02 -1.11
C TRP A 346 -15.28 -1.40 -1.49
N TRP A 347 -16.39 -1.51 -2.24
CA TRP A 347 -16.99 -2.79 -2.62
C TRP A 347 -16.09 -3.58 -3.57
N SER A 348 -15.41 -2.91 -4.51
CA SER A 348 -14.54 -3.58 -5.49
C SER A 348 -13.25 -4.07 -4.84
N ALA A 349 -12.80 -3.40 -3.77
CA ALA A 349 -11.71 -3.87 -2.92
C ALA A 349 -12.12 -5.12 -2.11
N LEU A 350 -13.28 -5.14 -1.47
CA LEU A 350 -13.76 -6.30 -0.69
C LEU A 350 -14.13 -7.52 -1.56
N LEU A 351 -14.49 -7.30 -2.82
CA LEU A 351 -14.67 -8.35 -3.82
C LEU A 351 -13.36 -8.76 -4.49
N TYR A 352 -12.24 -8.10 -4.20
CA TYR A 352 -10.91 -8.39 -4.77
C TYR A 352 -10.87 -8.26 -6.31
N VAL A 353 -11.56 -7.27 -6.87
CA VAL A 353 -11.66 -7.03 -8.33
C VAL A 353 -11.25 -5.61 -8.76
N GLN A 354 -10.89 -4.74 -7.83
CA GLN A 354 -10.54 -3.34 -8.10
C GLN A 354 -9.43 -3.13 -9.14
N ASN A 355 -8.51 -4.09 -9.29
CA ASN A 355 -7.42 -4.01 -10.27
C ASN A 355 -7.91 -4.09 -11.74
N TYR A 356 -9.14 -4.55 -11.96
CA TYR A 356 -9.80 -4.54 -13.26
C TYR A 356 -10.93 -3.51 -13.35
N VAL A 357 -11.71 -3.32 -12.28
CA VAL A 357 -12.89 -2.46 -12.27
C VAL A 357 -12.51 -0.97 -12.28
N ASN A 358 -11.58 -0.57 -11.42
CA ASN A 358 -11.24 0.83 -11.17
C ASN A 358 -9.71 0.99 -10.96
N PRO A 359 -8.87 0.59 -11.93
CA PRO A 359 -7.42 0.57 -11.79
C PRO A 359 -6.80 1.95 -11.50
N ASN A 360 -7.47 3.04 -11.91
CA ASN A 360 -7.02 4.41 -11.68
C ASN A 360 -7.48 5.00 -10.33
N GLN A 361 -8.45 4.37 -9.66
CA GLN A 361 -9.11 4.88 -8.46
C GLN A 361 -9.24 3.76 -7.42
N LEU A 362 -8.12 3.08 -7.13
CA LEU A 362 -8.07 1.96 -6.20
C LEU A 362 -8.44 2.42 -4.78
N CYS A 363 -9.26 1.63 -4.09
CA CYS A 363 -9.45 1.83 -2.65
C CYS A 363 -8.26 1.17 -1.94
N ILE A 364 -7.37 2.01 -1.39
CA ILE A 364 -6.07 1.63 -0.81
C ILE A 364 -5.12 1.10 -1.90
N GLY A 365 -4.25 1.98 -2.40
CA GLY A 365 -3.43 1.74 -3.59
C GLY A 365 -2.71 0.40 -3.62
N HIS A 366 -1.91 0.07 -2.61
CA HIS A 366 -1.12 -1.18 -2.59
C HIS A 366 -1.96 -2.46 -2.46
N SER A 367 -3.24 -2.37 -2.12
CA SER A 367 -4.09 -3.56 -1.93
C SER A 367 -4.45 -4.29 -3.24
N TRP A 368 -4.08 -3.76 -4.41
CA TRP A 368 -4.18 -4.47 -5.70
C TRP A 368 -3.53 -5.86 -5.67
N TYR A 369 -2.43 -6.02 -4.93
CA TYR A 369 -1.75 -7.31 -4.74
C TYR A 369 -2.70 -8.36 -4.17
N LEU A 370 -3.55 -7.98 -3.20
CA LEU A 370 -4.51 -8.89 -2.60
C LEU A 370 -5.59 -9.32 -3.60
N SER A 371 -5.98 -8.42 -4.51
CA SER A 371 -6.91 -8.74 -5.60
C SER A 371 -6.35 -9.81 -6.52
N VAL A 372 -5.12 -9.61 -7.00
CA VAL A 372 -4.40 -10.58 -7.84
C VAL A 372 -4.25 -11.92 -7.12
N ASP A 373 -3.83 -11.90 -5.85
CA ASP A 373 -3.62 -13.10 -5.04
C ASP A 373 -4.92 -13.88 -4.75
N MET A 374 -6.03 -13.19 -4.55
CA MET A 374 -7.34 -13.83 -4.40
C MET A 374 -7.79 -14.48 -5.71
N GLN A 375 -7.65 -13.78 -6.84
CA GLN A 375 -8.02 -14.28 -8.16
C GLN A 375 -7.22 -15.54 -8.55
N LEU A 376 -5.90 -15.55 -8.32
CA LEU A 376 -5.07 -16.72 -8.58
C LEU A 376 -5.41 -17.90 -7.65
N PHE A 377 -5.77 -17.63 -6.40
CA PHE A 377 -6.24 -18.68 -5.49
C PHE A 377 -7.59 -19.27 -5.90
N LEU A 378 -8.51 -18.45 -6.42
CA LEU A 378 -9.77 -18.96 -6.99
C LEU A 378 -9.49 -19.93 -8.15
N LEU A 379 -8.50 -19.62 -9.00
CA LEU A 379 -8.09 -20.53 -10.09
C LEU A 379 -7.31 -21.77 -9.60
N SER A 380 -6.76 -21.74 -8.39
CA SER A 380 -5.83 -22.77 -7.90
C SER A 380 -6.37 -24.20 -7.90
N PRO A 381 -7.65 -24.52 -7.55
CA PRO A 381 -8.15 -25.89 -7.59
C PRO A 381 -8.20 -26.46 -9.01
N LEU A 382 -8.45 -25.62 -10.02
CA LEU A 382 -8.49 -26.03 -11.43
C LEU A 382 -7.13 -26.51 -11.94
N ILE A 383 -6.05 -26.12 -11.29
CA ILE A 383 -4.68 -26.51 -11.67
C ILE A 383 -4.15 -27.60 -10.74
N ILE A 384 -4.35 -27.43 -9.44
CA ILE A 384 -3.78 -28.33 -8.42
C ILE A 384 -4.47 -29.70 -8.39
N TYR A 385 -5.78 -29.76 -8.65
CA TYR A 385 -6.48 -31.05 -8.70
C TYR A 385 -6.01 -31.93 -9.87
N PRO A 386 -5.96 -31.42 -11.13
CA PRO A 386 -5.25 -32.09 -12.23
C PRO A 386 -3.81 -32.49 -11.89
N LEU A 387 -3.05 -31.60 -11.28
CA LEU A 387 -1.65 -31.85 -10.93
C LEU A 387 -1.51 -33.01 -9.94
N TRP A 388 -2.43 -33.14 -8.98
CA TRP A 388 -2.48 -34.28 -8.07
C TRP A 388 -2.89 -35.58 -8.80
N ARG A 389 -3.89 -35.52 -9.68
CA ARG A 389 -4.46 -36.70 -10.35
C ARG A 389 -3.58 -37.24 -11.49
N TRP A 390 -3.01 -36.37 -12.31
CA TRP A 390 -2.25 -36.70 -13.52
C TRP A 390 -0.75 -36.45 -13.39
N GLY A 391 -0.30 -35.95 -12.23
CA GLY A 391 1.11 -35.80 -11.89
C GLY A 391 1.80 -34.71 -12.73
N PRO A 392 3.12 -34.85 -12.98
CA PRO A 392 3.95 -33.76 -13.51
C PRO A 392 3.61 -33.34 -14.95
N ARG A 393 2.78 -34.09 -15.69
CA ARG A 393 2.35 -33.73 -17.05
C ARG A 393 1.64 -32.38 -17.10
N VAL A 394 0.90 -32.04 -16.05
CA VAL A 394 0.19 -30.76 -15.91
C VAL A 394 1.16 -29.57 -15.82
N LEU A 395 2.43 -29.80 -15.42
CA LEU A 395 3.44 -28.75 -15.39
C LEU A 395 3.77 -28.20 -16.79
N ILE A 396 3.52 -28.96 -17.87
CA ILE A 396 3.65 -28.46 -19.24
C ILE A 396 2.62 -27.35 -19.48
N ALA A 397 1.36 -27.57 -19.08
CA ALA A 397 0.32 -26.55 -19.20
C ALA A 397 0.65 -25.32 -18.34
N VAL A 398 1.19 -25.52 -17.13
CA VAL A 398 1.66 -24.41 -16.27
C VAL A 398 2.80 -23.63 -16.95
N ALA A 399 3.76 -24.31 -17.58
CA ALA A 399 4.84 -23.66 -18.32
C ALA A 399 4.31 -22.85 -19.51
N VAL A 400 3.33 -23.38 -20.26
CA VAL A 400 2.64 -22.64 -21.33
C VAL A 400 1.93 -21.40 -20.79
N LEU A 401 1.27 -21.49 -19.62
CA LEU A 401 0.63 -20.33 -18.99
C LEU A 401 1.64 -19.27 -18.55
N ILE A 402 2.82 -19.66 -18.05
CA ILE A 402 3.91 -18.72 -17.75
C ILE A 402 4.37 -18.02 -19.03
N LEU A 403 4.63 -18.76 -20.10
CA LEU A 403 5.06 -18.19 -21.37
C LEU A 403 3.98 -17.29 -21.99
N ALA A 404 2.70 -17.65 -21.87
CA ALA A 404 1.58 -16.83 -22.32
C ALA A 404 1.46 -15.53 -21.51
N SER A 405 1.65 -15.59 -20.19
CA SER A 405 1.72 -14.42 -19.30
C SER A 405 2.84 -13.46 -19.73
N MET A 406 4.04 -14.03 -19.97
CA MET A 406 5.20 -13.28 -20.44
C MET A 406 4.95 -12.66 -21.83
N GLY A 407 4.43 -13.45 -22.77
CA GLY A 407 4.10 -12.97 -24.12
C GLY A 407 3.08 -11.83 -24.08
N CYS A 408 2.07 -11.93 -23.23
CA CYS A 408 1.07 -10.87 -23.05
C CYS A 408 1.71 -9.56 -22.56
N LEU A 409 2.55 -9.63 -21.52
CA LEU A 409 3.24 -8.44 -21.00
C LEU A 409 4.21 -7.82 -22.03
N LEU A 410 4.95 -8.66 -22.74
CA LEU A 410 5.83 -8.23 -23.83
C LEU A 410 5.05 -7.49 -24.92
N SER A 411 3.92 -8.05 -25.36
CA SER A 411 3.05 -7.41 -26.35
C SER A 411 2.47 -6.09 -25.85
N VAL A 412 2.04 -6.01 -24.59
CA VAL A 412 1.51 -4.78 -23.99
C VAL A 412 2.55 -3.65 -24.02
N PHE A 413 3.81 -3.96 -23.70
CA PHE A 413 4.89 -2.97 -23.75
C PHE A 413 5.18 -2.49 -25.17
N LEU A 414 5.28 -3.43 -26.13
CA LEU A 414 5.65 -3.11 -27.51
C LEU A 414 4.53 -2.40 -28.29
N VAL A 415 3.26 -2.70 -28.01
CA VAL A 415 2.12 -2.09 -28.71
C VAL A 415 1.84 -0.67 -28.21
N ASN A 416 2.13 -0.40 -26.94
CA ASN A 416 1.80 0.89 -26.30
C ASN A 416 3.05 1.74 -26.01
N ASP A 417 4.21 1.38 -26.56
CA ASP A 417 5.50 2.06 -26.38
C ASP A 417 5.80 2.40 -24.91
N LEU A 418 5.56 1.42 -24.02
CA LEU A 418 5.72 1.63 -22.58
C LEU A 418 7.20 1.56 -22.17
N ARG A 419 7.56 2.41 -21.19
CA ARG A 419 8.88 2.45 -20.58
C ARG A 419 8.90 1.70 -19.25
N ALA A 420 10.02 1.04 -18.94
CA ALA A 420 10.20 0.32 -17.67
C ALA A 420 10.56 1.26 -16.50
N SER A 421 11.09 2.45 -16.80
CA SER A 421 11.46 3.48 -15.82
C SER A 421 10.29 3.82 -14.88
N VAL A 422 10.56 3.81 -13.57
CA VAL A 422 9.58 4.23 -12.56
C VAL A 422 9.30 5.74 -12.64
N ALA A 423 10.29 6.53 -13.08
CA ALA A 423 10.15 7.97 -13.22
C ALA A 423 9.23 8.37 -14.39
N GLU A 424 9.18 7.54 -15.44
CA GLU A 424 8.31 7.71 -16.61
C GLU A 424 7.03 6.86 -16.50
N ALA A 425 6.77 6.28 -15.33
CA ALA A 425 5.59 5.44 -15.14
C ALA A 425 4.31 6.26 -15.35
N SER A 426 3.51 5.85 -16.32
CA SER A 426 2.23 6.45 -16.65
C SER A 426 1.07 5.67 -16.03
N LEU A 427 -0.07 6.34 -15.83
CA LEU A 427 -1.32 5.65 -15.44
C LEU A 427 -1.68 4.53 -16.43
N LEU A 428 -1.30 4.69 -17.70
CA LEU A 428 -1.48 3.66 -18.73
C LEU A 428 -0.64 2.42 -18.45
N ARG A 429 0.65 2.58 -18.10
CA ARG A 429 1.52 1.47 -17.69
C ARG A 429 0.94 0.75 -16.48
N ASP A 430 0.51 1.49 -15.47
CA ASP A 430 -0.04 0.90 -14.25
C ASP A 430 -1.28 0.05 -14.57
N ARG A 431 -2.19 0.59 -15.38
CA ARG A 431 -3.43 -0.07 -15.80
C ARG A 431 -3.22 -1.31 -16.67
N LEU A 432 -2.28 -1.27 -17.63
CA LEU A 432 -2.14 -2.33 -18.63
C LEU A 432 -1.08 -3.37 -18.29
N ALA A 433 -0.01 -2.99 -17.58
CA ALA A 433 1.13 -3.87 -17.33
C ALA A 433 1.29 -4.26 -15.86
N TYR A 434 1.10 -3.32 -14.92
CA TYR A 434 1.47 -3.53 -13.51
C TYR A 434 0.35 -4.19 -12.67
N LEU A 435 -0.89 -3.71 -12.80
CA LEU A 435 -2.05 -4.13 -12.00
C LEU A 435 -2.76 -5.42 -12.46
N PRO A 436 -2.82 -5.75 -13.78
CA PRO A 436 -3.56 -6.93 -14.23
C PRO A 436 -2.99 -8.26 -13.71
N THR A 437 -3.87 -9.19 -13.38
CA THR A 437 -3.49 -10.52 -12.86
C THR A 437 -2.71 -11.35 -13.87
N HIS A 438 -3.11 -11.32 -15.15
CA HIS A 438 -2.50 -12.16 -16.18
C HIS A 438 -1.07 -11.74 -16.56
N THR A 439 -0.64 -10.51 -16.26
CA THR A 439 0.76 -10.07 -16.48
C THR A 439 1.69 -10.42 -15.33
N ARG A 440 1.14 -10.70 -14.13
CA ARG A 440 1.90 -10.98 -12.90
C ARG A 440 1.84 -12.45 -12.47
N MET A 441 0.93 -13.25 -13.04
CA MET A 441 0.69 -14.65 -12.64
C MET A 441 1.90 -15.58 -12.80
N GLY A 442 2.85 -15.26 -13.68
CA GLY A 442 4.07 -16.06 -13.88
C GLY A 442 4.84 -16.34 -12.59
N ALA A 443 5.05 -15.32 -11.75
CA ALA A 443 5.74 -15.47 -10.46
C ALA A 443 4.99 -16.39 -9.49
N TRP A 444 3.66 -16.34 -9.48
CA TRP A 444 2.83 -17.22 -8.66
C TRP A 444 2.92 -18.68 -9.13
N PHE A 445 2.95 -18.92 -10.44
CA PHE A 445 3.12 -20.28 -10.98
C PHE A 445 4.49 -20.88 -10.69
N VAL A 446 5.56 -20.09 -10.68
CA VAL A 446 6.88 -20.56 -10.20
C VAL A 446 6.78 -21.08 -8.75
N GLY A 447 6.04 -20.36 -7.90
CA GLY A 447 5.71 -20.79 -6.56
C GLY A 447 4.95 -22.12 -6.52
N LEU A 448 3.90 -22.25 -7.35
CA LEU A 448 3.12 -23.49 -7.47
C LEU A 448 4.00 -24.69 -7.87
N ILE A 449 4.92 -24.50 -8.82
CA ILE A 449 5.89 -25.53 -9.25
C ILE A 449 6.76 -25.94 -8.07
N LEU A 450 7.34 -24.98 -7.35
CA LEU A 450 8.16 -25.26 -6.17
C LEU A 450 7.35 -26.01 -5.09
N GLY A 451 6.10 -25.61 -4.84
CA GLY A 451 5.24 -26.28 -3.86
C GLY A 451 4.96 -27.74 -4.21
N TYR A 452 4.76 -28.03 -5.49
CA TYR A 452 4.64 -29.40 -5.96
C TYR A 452 5.95 -30.19 -5.81
N VAL A 453 7.09 -29.59 -6.20
CA VAL A 453 8.42 -30.22 -6.08
C VAL A 453 8.73 -30.56 -4.63
N LEU A 454 8.60 -29.61 -3.71
CA LEU A 454 8.87 -29.85 -2.30
C LEU A 454 7.92 -30.91 -1.72
N HIS A 455 6.64 -30.90 -2.11
CA HIS A 455 5.66 -31.89 -1.66
C HIS A 455 6.05 -33.31 -2.08
N ARG A 456 6.63 -33.46 -3.28
CA ARG A 456 7.16 -34.74 -3.78
C ARG A 456 8.44 -35.15 -3.07
N ILE A 457 9.38 -34.23 -2.86
CA ILE A 457 10.65 -34.50 -2.18
C ILE A 457 10.43 -34.95 -0.73
N LYS A 458 9.44 -34.38 -0.04
CA LYS A 458 9.09 -34.83 1.31
C LYS A 458 8.66 -36.31 1.36
N ARG A 459 8.07 -36.83 0.29
CA ARG A 459 7.68 -38.26 0.17
C ARG A 459 8.82 -39.15 -0.30
N LYS A 460 9.66 -38.63 -1.20
CA LYS A 460 10.82 -39.33 -1.74
C LYS A 460 12.01 -38.35 -1.72
N PRO A 461 12.86 -38.39 -0.69
CA PRO A 461 13.97 -37.45 -0.57
C PRO A 461 14.90 -37.63 -1.77
N ILE A 462 15.23 -36.51 -2.42
CA ILE A 462 16.17 -36.47 -3.52
C ILE A 462 17.45 -35.83 -2.97
N GLN A 463 18.57 -36.53 -3.08
CA GLN A 463 19.88 -35.95 -2.84
C GLN A 463 20.41 -35.42 -4.17
N ILE A 464 20.73 -34.13 -4.20
CA ILE A 464 21.38 -33.51 -5.35
C ILE A 464 22.90 -33.47 -5.13
N PRO A 465 23.71 -33.76 -6.15
CA PRO A 465 25.15 -33.56 -6.07
C PRO A 465 25.51 -32.10 -5.77
N THR A 466 26.57 -31.88 -4.97
CA THR A 466 27.00 -30.55 -4.53
C THR A 466 27.23 -29.58 -5.70
N ILE A 467 27.69 -30.07 -6.85
CA ILE A 467 27.90 -29.25 -8.05
C ILE A 467 26.60 -28.62 -8.58
N TYR A 468 25.47 -29.32 -8.54
CA TYR A 468 24.18 -28.75 -8.94
C TYR A 468 23.68 -27.75 -7.90
N ALA A 469 23.95 -27.99 -6.61
CA ALA A 469 23.63 -27.04 -5.56
C ALA A 469 24.43 -25.73 -5.71
N THR A 470 25.73 -25.81 -6.00
CA THR A 470 26.57 -24.62 -6.23
C THR A 470 26.20 -23.88 -7.50
N LEU A 471 25.94 -24.59 -8.60
CA LEU A 471 25.44 -23.97 -9.84
C LEU A 471 24.10 -23.26 -9.62
N GLY A 472 23.19 -23.85 -8.84
CA GLY A 472 21.92 -23.20 -8.49
C GLY A 472 22.12 -21.92 -7.67
N TRP A 473 23.06 -21.90 -6.72
CA TRP A 473 23.41 -20.69 -5.98
C TRP A 473 24.02 -19.60 -6.88
N LEU A 474 24.97 -19.97 -7.74
CA LEU A 474 25.60 -19.04 -8.68
C LEU A 474 24.60 -18.45 -9.66
N THR A 475 23.72 -19.29 -10.23
CA THR A 475 22.66 -18.84 -11.15
C THR A 475 21.63 -17.96 -10.45
N SER A 476 21.18 -18.32 -9.25
CA SER A 476 20.28 -17.49 -8.44
C SER A 476 20.88 -16.11 -8.17
N LEU A 477 22.15 -16.06 -7.76
CA LEU A 477 22.87 -14.80 -7.50
C LEU A 477 23.04 -13.98 -8.79
N ALA A 478 23.45 -14.62 -9.89
CA ALA A 478 23.61 -13.95 -11.18
C ALA A 478 22.29 -13.34 -11.68
N ILE A 479 21.16 -14.05 -11.52
CA ILE A 479 19.83 -13.53 -11.87
C ILE A 479 19.46 -12.32 -10.99
N MET A 480 19.70 -12.39 -9.68
CA MET A 480 19.38 -11.28 -8.78
C MET A 480 20.21 -10.04 -9.12
N ILE A 481 21.49 -10.21 -9.44
CA ILE A 481 22.38 -9.13 -9.92
C ILE A 481 21.90 -8.60 -11.27
N ALA A 482 21.52 -9.46 -12.21
CA ALA A 482 21.01 -9.05 -13.52
C ALA A 482 19.71 -8.23 -13.39
N CYS A 483 18.81 -8.62 -12.48
CA CYS A 483 17.61 -7.86 -12.18
C CYS A 483 17.96 -6.45 -11.66
N LEU A 484 18.96 -6.35 -10.77
CA LEU A 484 19.45 -5.08 -10.21
C LEU A 484 20.13 -4.19 -11.26
N VAL A 485 20.99 -4.76 -12.10
CA VAL A 485 21.66 -4.05 -13.20
C VAL A 485 20.66 -3.59 -14.24
N GLY A 486 19.65 -4.40 -14.57
CA GLY A 486 18.56 -4.00 -15.45
C GLY A 486 17.70 -2.89 -14.83
N ALA A 487 17.47 -2.90 -13.51
CA ALA A 487 16.77 -1.82 -12.82
C ALA A 487 17.56 -0.52 -12.89
N TYR A 488 18.88 -0.59 -12.68
CA TYR A 488 19.78 0.54 -12.85
C TYR A 488 19.68 1.11 -14.27
N GLY A 489 19.81 0.28 -15.30
CA GLY A 489 19.78 0.73 -16.69
C GLY A 489 18.43 1.31 -17.13
N THR A 490 17.32 0.76 -16.63
CA THR A 490 15.96 1.23 -16.98
C THR A 490 15.51 2.45 -16.18
N ASN A 491 16.07 2.70 -14.99
CA ASN A 491 15.74 3.89 -14.18
C ASN A 491 16.78 5.01 -14.30
N HIS A 492 17.88 4.77 -15.05
CA HIS A 492 18.89 5.78 -15.31
C HIS A 492 18.27 6.96 -16.07
N PRO A 493 18.68 8.23 -15.83
CA PRO A 493 18.11 9.39 -16.55
C PRO A 493 18.18 9.30 -18.08
N ASN A 494 19.16 8.56 -18.62
CA ASN A 494 19.33 8.33 -20.05
C ASN A 494 18.54 7.13 -20.59
N SER A 495 17.63 6.54 -19.81
CA SER A 495 16.83 5.36 -20.20
C SER A 495 16.00 5.57 -21.46
N HIS A 496 15.62 6.81 -21.76
CA HIS A 496 14.88 7.19 -22.96
C HIS A 496 15.62 6.82 -24.27
N GLN A 497 16.95 6.68 -24.23
CA GLN A 497 17.77 6.27 -25.37
C GLN A 497 17.74 4.76 -25.62
N ASN A 498 17.31 3.96 -24.63
CA ASN A 498 17.15 2.53 -24.80
C ASN A 498 15.99 2.26 -25.77
N GLY A 499 16.07 1.19 -26.55
CA GLY A 499 14.94 0.75 -27.37
C GLY A 499 13.83 0.15 -26.51
N PHE A 500 12.56 0.38 -26.89
CA PHE A 500 11.38 -0.17 -26.17
C PHE A 500 11.43 -1.69 -25.99
N LEU A 501 12.08 -2.42 -26.91
CA LEU A 501 12.29 -3.86 -26.78
C LEU A 501 13.10 -4.25 -25.53
N VAL A 502 14.11 -3.44 -25.16
CA VAL A 502 14.93 -3.71 -23.97
C VAL A 502 14.09 -3.55 -22.70
N ASP A 503 13.30 -2.48 -22.63
CA ASP A 503 12.37 -2.23 -21.51
C ASP A 503 11.34 -3.37 -21.39
N ALA A 504 10.77 -3.78 -22.53
CA ALA A 504 9.77 -4.84 -22.61
C ALA A 504 10.32 -6.21 -22.17
N LEU A 505 11.52 -6.57 -22.64
CA LEU A 505 12.20 -7.81 -22.27
C LEU A 505 12.60 -7.82 -20.80
N TYR A 506 13.11 -6.70 -20.29
CA TYR A 506 13.47 -6.55 -18.89
C TYR A 506 12.26 -6.71 -17.97
N GLU A 507 11.18 -5.95 -18.23
CA GLU A 507 9.97 -6.02 -17.40
C GLU A 507 9.35 -7.41 -17.43
N THR A 508 9.28 -8.02 -18.61
CA THR A 508 8.70 -9.36 -18.77
C THR A 508 9.53 -10.43 -18.07
N GLY A 509 10.86 -10.39 -18.23
CA GLY A 509 11.77 -11.39 -17.71
C GLY A 509 11.95 -11.31 -16.19
N ARG A 510 12.07 -10.09 -15.64
CA ARG A 510 12.47 -9.89 -14.22
C ARG A 510 11.51 -10.56 -13.24
N HIS A 511 10.21 -10.59 -13.53
CA HIS A 511 9.21 -11.16 -12.63
C HIS A 511 9.37 -12.68 -12.43
N VAL A 512 9.54 -13.41 -13.53
CA VAL A 512 9.68 -14.87 -13.51
C VAL A 512 11.08 -15.26 -13.03
N LEU A 513 12.11 -14.56 -13.53
CA LEU A 513 13.50 -14.83 -13.16
C LEU A 513 13.75 -14.59 -11.67
N TRP A 514 13.26 -13.48 -11.12
CA TRP A 514 13.34 -13.19 -9.68
C TRP A 514 12.63 -14.27 -8.85
N ALA A 515 11.40 -14.65 -9.25
CA ALA A 515 10.67 -15.70 -8.57
C ALA A 515 11.42 -17.03 -8.58
N CYS A 516 12.10 -17.37 -9.69
CA CYS A 516 12.94 -18.57 -9.79
C CYS A 516 14.14 -18.52 -8.84
N SER A 517 14.82 -17.37 -8.72
CA SER A 517 15.92 -17.20 -7.76
C SER A 517 15.46 -17.39 -6.31
N VAL A 518 14.37 -16.73 -5.92
CA VAL A 518 13.84 -16.91 -4.55
C VAL A 518 13.33 -18.34 -4.33
N ALA A 519 12.75 -18.96 -5.35
CA ALA A 519 12.33 -20.36 -5.28
C ALA A 519 13.52 -21.30 -5.06
N TRP A 520 14.67 -21.05 -5.70
CA TRP A 520 15.90 -21.79 -5.45
C TRP A 520 16.40 -21.60 -4.00
N ILE A 521 16.37 -20.38 -3.46
CA ILE A 521 16.76 -20.11 -2.07
C ILE A 521 15.92 -20.96 -1.10
N ILE A 522 14.59 -20.98 -1.29
CA ILE A 522 13.68 -21.80 -0.46
C ILE A 522 13.96 -23.28 -0.64
N PHE A 523 14.16 -23.74 -1.88
CA PHE A 523 14.49 -25.11 -2.19
C PHE A 523 15.77 -25.56 -1.47
N ALA A 524 16.86 -24.80 -1.60
CA ALA A 524 18.13 -25.10 -0.97
C ALA A 524 18.01 -25.10 0.57
N CYS A 525 17.31 -24.13 1.15
CA CYS A 525 17.08 -24.05 2.59
C CYS A 525 16.29 -25.26 3.13
N THR A 526 15.29 -25.74 2.38
CA THR A 526 14.43 -26.86 2.80
C THR A 526 15.04 -28.25 2.58
N THR A 527 15.96 -28.38 1.62
CA THR A 527 16.62 -29.65 1.27
C THR A 527 17.97 -29.84 1.97
N GLY A 528 18.41 -28.88 2.79
CA GLY A 528 19.64 -28.97 3.57
C GLY A 528 20.88 -28.35 2.90
N TYR A 529 20.75 -27.80 1.69
CA TYR A 529 21.83 -27.13 0.94
C TYR A 529 21.88 -25.61 1.17
N GLY A 530 21.21 -25.11 2.21
CA GLY A 530 21.09 -23.68 2.49
C GLY A 530 22.22 -23.08 3.31
N GLY A 531 22.97 -23.90 4.06
CA GLY A 531 24.11 -23.45 4.86
C GLY A 531 23.79 -22.21 5.74
N PRO A 532 24.65 -21.17 5.74
CA PRO A 532 24.44 -19.95 6.54
C PRO A 532 23.14 -19.20 6.22
N ILE A 533 22.71 -19.22 4.95
CA ILE A 533 21.49 -18.53 4.51
C ILE A 533 20.26 -19.15 5.17
N ASN A 534 20.21 -20.49 5.28
CA ASN A 534 19.13 -21.15 6.01
C ASN A 534 19.16 -20.80 7.51
N THR A 535 20.35 -20.78 8.12
CA THR A 535 20.49 -20.38 9.53
C THR A 535 19.97 -18.97 9.78
N LEU A 536 20.26 -18.03 8.88
CA LEU A 536 19.76 -16.66 8.96
C LEU A 536 18.24 -16.60 8.75
N LEU A 537 17.72 -17.18 7.67
CA LEU A 537 16.31 -17.05 7.28
C LEU A 537 15.34 -17.85 8.16
N SER A 538 15.80 -18.97 8.72
CA SER A 538 15.02 -19.84 9.61
C SER A 538 15.20 -19.47 11.09
N ALA A 539 15.92 -18.39 11.38
CA ALA A 539 16.13 -17.93 12.75
C ALA A 539 14.79 -17.61 13.45
N THR A 540 14.70 -18.02 14.71
CA THR A 540 13.46 -17.96 15.50
C THR A 540 12.96 -16.53 15.76
N TYR A 541 13.87 -15.54 15.76
CA TYR A 541 13.52 -14.12 15.94
C TYR A 541 12.65 -13.57 14.80
N TRP A 542 12.65 -14.18 13.61
CA TRP A 542 11.77 -13.77 12.51
C TRP A 542 10.31 -14.17 12.74
N GLN A 543 10.01 -15.16 13.58
CA GLN A 543 8.66 -15.73 13.67
C GLN A 543 7.60 -14.70 14.11
N PRO A 544 7.80 -13.85 15.13
CA PRO A 544 6.81 -12.84 15.51
C PRO A 544 6.52 -11.86 14.37
N PHE A 545 7.56 -11.31 13.73
CA PHE A 545 7.41 -10.39 12.59
C PHE A 545 6.80 -11.08 11.36
N GLY A 546 7.17 -12.33 11.11
CA GLY A 546 6.60 -13.13 10.03
C GLY A 546 5.11 -13.41 10.22
N LYS A 547 4.61 -13.48 11.46
CA LYS A 547 3.17 -13.54 11.76
C LYS A 547 2.48 -12.19 11.60
N LEU A 548 3.17 -11.07 11.88
CA LEU A 548 2.66 -9.71 11.68
C LEU A 548 2.67 -9.26 10.22
N SER A 549 3.35 -9.98 9.32
CA SER A 549 3.59 -9.58 7.93
C SER A 549 2.33 -9.13 7.17
N TYR A 550 1.17 -9.73 7.43
CA TYR A 550 -0.07 -9.33 6.77
C TYR A 550 -0.57 -7.95 7.22
N CYS A 551 -0.62 -7.69 8.53
CA CYS A 551 -1.01 -6.38 9.05
C CYS A 551 0.04 -5.30 8.76
N LEU A 552 1.34 -5.64 8.81
CA LEU A 552 2.41 -4.75 8.34
C LEU A 552 2.17 -4.31 6.89
N TYR A 553 1.79 -5.26 6.03
CA TYR A 553 1.51 -4.96 4.63
C TYR A 553 0.30 -4.07 4.47
N LEU A 554 -0.77 -4.31 5.21
CA LEU A 554 -1.96 -3.49 5.10
C LEU A 554 -1.74 -2.05 5.59
N LEU A 555 -1.01 -1.87 6.68
CA LEU A 555 -0.93 -0.58 7.39
C LEU A 555 0.23 0.32 6.98
N HIS A 556 1.31 -0.21 6.38
CA HIS A 556 2.49 0.61 6.11
C HIS A 556 2.18 1.83 5.23
N LEU A 557 1.51 1.63 4.08
CA LEU A 557 1.31 2.73 3.16
C LEU A 557 0.34 3.80 3.72
N PRO A 558 -0.82 3.46 4.32
CA PRO A 558 -1.65 4.46 5.00
C PRO A 558 -0.91 5.22 6.10
N MET A 559 -0.01 4.56 6.84
CA MET A 559 0.81 5.22 7.86
C MET A 559 1.80 6.21 7.24
N GLN A 560 2.54 5.81 6.21
CA GLN A 560 3.51 6.68 5.51
C GLN A 560 2.83 7.86 4.81
N VAL A 561 1.64 7.61 4.27
CA VAL A 561 0.79 8.62 3.66
C VAL A 561 0.27 9.61 4.70
N LEU A 562 -0.14 9.14 5.88
CA LEU A 562 -0.54 9.99 6.99
C LEU A 562 0.61 10.93 7.39
N LEU A 563 1.80 10.37 7.61
CA LEU A 563 2.98 11.13 8.00
C LEU A 563 3.39 12.14 6.93
N THR A 564 3.30 11.78 5.65
CA THR A 564 3.55 12.71 4.53
C THR A 564 2.51 13.82 4.45
N GLY A 565 1.22 13.51 4.62
CA GLY A 565 0.13 14.49 4.56
C GLY A 565 0.15 15.53 5.69
N THR A 566 0.70 15.17 6.86
CA THR A 566 0.82 16.07 8.03
C THR A 566 2.03 17.00 8.00
N GLN A 567 2.90 16.89 6.99
CA GLN A 567 4.11 17.71 6.88
C GLN A 567 3.75 19.19 6.75
N ARG A 568 4.37 20.03 7.59
CA ARG A 568 4.19 21.49 7.58
C ARG A 568 5.21 22.23 6.71
N THR A 569 6.32 21.58 6.40
CA THR A 569 7.43 22.17 5.64
C THR A 569 7.88 21.23 4.53
N VAL A 570 8.41 21.82 3.45
CA VAL A 570 9.03 21.10 2.34
C VAL A 570 10.27 20.35 2.84
N ARG A 571 10.48 19.11 2.38
CA ARG A 571 11.63 18.30 2.79
C ARG A 571 12.83 18.52 1.89
N HIS A 572 14.01 18.22 2.44
CA HIS A 572 15.22 18.05 1.66
C HIS A 572 15.40 16.56 1.35
N PHE A 573 15.88 16.22 0.17
CA PHE A 573 16.18 14.84 -0.19
C PHE A 573 17.64 14.51 0.14
N SER A 574 17.82 13.51 0.99
CA SER A 574 19.09 12.80 1.20
C SER A 574 18.80 11.34 1.58
N ASP A 575 19.70 10.41 1.26
CA ASP A 575 19.54 9.01 1.66
C ASP A 575 19.44 8.85 3.18
N LEU A 576 20.18 9.66 3.94
CA LEU A 576 20.13 9.64 5.40
C LEU A 576 18.76 10.04 5.92
N GLU A 577 18.16 11.12 5.39
CA GLU A 577 16.81 11.54 5.76
C GLU A 577 15.76 10.50 5.36
N ALA A 578 15.90 9.89 4.18
CA ALA A 578 14.99 8.86 3.70
C ALA A 578 15.06 7.58 4.56
N ILE A 579 16.26 7.15 4.96
CA ILE A 579 16.47 6.01 5.86
C ILE A 579 15.95 6.32 7.27
N HIS A 580 16.19 7.54 7.77
CA HIS A 580 15.66 7.97 9.06
C HIS A 580 14.13 7.99 9.07
N ALA A 581 13.50 8.51 8.00
CA ALA A 581 12.06 8.46 7.82
C ALA A 581 11.54 7.02 7.79
N PHE A 582 12.19 6.14 7.03
CA PHE A 582 11.85 4.70 7.01
C PHE A 582 11.91 4.08 8.42
N GLY A 583 12.92 4.39 9.23
CA GLY A 583 13.04 3.87 10.60
C GLY A 583 11.86 4.28 11.49
N GLY A 584 11.45 5.55 11.41
CA GLY A 584 10.27 6.08 12.11
C GLY A 584 8.97 5.42 11.63
N ASP A 585 8.76 5.38 10.32
CA ASP A 585 7.58 4.79 9.68
C ASP A 585 7.44 3.30 10.01
N ALA A 586 8.56 2.56 9.94
CA ALA A 586 8.58 1.13 10.25
C ALA A 586 8.23 0.86 11.71
N SER A 587 8.78 1.66 12.64
CA SER A 587 8.51 1.52 14.06
C SER A 587 7.04 1.76 14.40
N LEU A 588 6.45 2.86 13.88
CA LEU A 588 5.04 3.17 14.07
C LEU A 588 4.12 2.12 13.43
N THR A 589 4.47 1.64 12.23
CA THR A 589 3.72 0.61 11.52
C THR A 589 3.74 -0.72 12.28
N VAL A 590 4.86 -1.11 12.88
CA VAL A 590 4.95 -2.33 13.72
C VAL A 590 4.03 -2.22 14.91
N LEU A 591 4.02 -1.09 15.62
CA LEU A 591 3.13 -0.87 16.78
C LEU A 591 1.66 -0.93 16.37
N ALA A 592 1.29 -0.25 15.29
CA ALA A 592 -0.07 -0.29 14.75
C ALA A 592 -0.48 -1.71 14.33
N SER A 593 0.43 -2.45 13.67
CA SER A 593 0.20 -3.82 13.22
C SER A 593 0.00 -4.80 14.36
N VAL A 594 0.71 -4.64 15.49
CA VAL A 594 0.46 -5.44 16.69
C VAL A 594 -0.97 -5.23 17.18
N GLY A 595 -1.42 -3.98 17.32
CA GLY A 595 -2.80 -3.68 17.72
C GLY A 595 -3.82 -4.28 16.75
N TRP A 596 -3.60 -4.09 15.45
CA TRP A 596 -4.49 -4.59 14.40
C TRP A 596 -4.58 -6.12 14.35
N THR A 597 -3.45 -6.81 14.49
CA THR A 597 -3.40 -8.28 14.54
C THR A 597 -4.14 -8.84 15.76
N LEU A 598 -4.06 -8.17 16.93
CA LEU A 598 -4.74 -8.61 18.15
C LEU A 598 -6.26 -8.38 18.12
N LEU A 599 -6.70 -7.30 17.47
CA LEU A 599 -8.12 -6.93 17.37
C LEU A 599 -8.85 -7.67 16.24
N PHE A 600 -8.18 -7.93 15.11
CA PHE A 600 -8.81 -8.47 13.91
C PHE A 600 -8.19 -9.81 13.49
N GLU A 601 -6.91 -9.83 13.13
CA GLU A 601 -6.33 -11.01 12.44
C GLU A 601 -6.42 -12.31 13.25
N VAL A 602 -5.92 -12.30 14.49
CA VAL A 602 -5.88 -13.51 15.34
C VAL A 602 -7.27 -13.95 15.81
N PRO A 603 -8.16 -13.06 16.31
CA PRO A 603 -9.52 -13.44 16.67
C PRO A 603 -10.29 -14.08 15.52
N PHE A 604 -10.30 -13.46 14.34
CA PHE A 604 -11.03 -13.99 13.19
C PHE A 604 -10.40 -15.29 12.66
N ALA A 605 -9.08 -15.43 12.71
CA ALA A 605 -8.42 -16.71 12.39
C ALA A 605 -8.79 -17.84 13.38
N ASN A 606 -8.91 -17.51 14.67
CA ASN A 606 -9.33 -18.46 15.72
C ASN A 606 -10.82 -18.85 15.57
N LEU A 607 -11.66 -17.91 15.14
CA LEU A 607 -13.07 -18.15 14.81
C LEU A 607 -13.19 -19.11 13.60
N ASP A 608 -12.44 -18.86 12.52
CA ASP A 608 -12.36 -19.76 11.36
C ASP A 608 -11.93 -21.18 11.75
N GLY A 609 -10.88 -21.28 12.58
CA GLY A 609 -10.38 -22.55 13.08
C GLY A 609 -11.42 -23.32 13.92
N SER A 610 -12.31 -22.60 14.61
CA SER A 610 -13.41 -23.20 15.37
C SER A 610 -14.53 -23.69 14.44
N LEU A 611 -14.88 -22.90 13.42
CA LEU A 611 -15.85 -23.28 12.38
C LEU A 611 -15.42 -24.57 11.67
N ARG A 612 -14.13 -24.71 11.30
CA ARG A 612 -13.57 -25.93 10.71
C ARG A 612 -13.82 -27.18 11.55
N LYS A 613 -13.69 -27.08 12.87
CA LYS A 613 -13.90 -28.21 13.79
C LYS A 613 -15.38 -28.61 13.84
N VAL A 614 -16.30 -27.64 13.80
CA VAL A 614 -17.74 -27.91 13.79
C VAL A 614 -18.16 -28.59 12.49
N VAL A 615 -17.70 -28.06 11.34
CA VAL A 615 -18.01 -28.64 10.02
C VAL A 615 -17.45 -30.06 9.89
N ARG A 616 -16.23 -30.33 10.38
CA ARG A 616 -15.64 -31.68 10.39
C ARG A 616 -16.31 -32.65 11.38
N LYS A 617 -16.92 -32.14 12.45
CA LYS A 617 -17.63 -32.95 13.45
C LYS A 617 -19.02 -33.40 13.02
N LYS A 618 -19.52 -32.99 11.83
CA LYS A 618 -20.67 -33.67 11.21
C LYS A 618 -20.16 -34.87 10.39
N PRO A 619 -20.09 -36.10 10.94
CA PRO A 619 -20.09 -37.28 10.09
C PRO A 619 -21.46 -37.38 9.42
N ALA A 620 -21.50 -38.01 8.25
CA ALA A 620 -22.73 -38.32 7.54
C ALA A 620 -23.68 -39.12 8.45
N SER A 621 -24.74 -38.49 8.96
CA SER A 621 -25.92 -39.19 9.47
C SER A 621 -27.08 -38.92 8.53
N ARG A 622 -27.31 -39.87 7.63
CA ARG A 622 -28.38 -40.04 6.62
C ARG A 622 -27.67 -40.85 5.52
N THR A 623 -27.76 -42.17 5.45
CA THR A 623 -28.90 -43.09 5.59
C THR A 623 -28.30 -44.49 5.76
N ASN A 624 -28.81 -45.28 6.69
CA ASN A 624 -28.85 -46.75 6.68
C ASN A 624 -29.55 -47.19 7.98
N GLU A 625 -30.83 -46.89 8.06
CA GLU A 625 -31.77 -47.73 8.80
C GLU A 625 -32.68 -48.35 7.74
N GLU A 626 -33.08 -49.60 7.97
CA GLU A 626 -33.85 -50.51 7.09
C GLU A 626 -33.05 -51.25 6.01
N PHE A 627 -32.41 -52.36 6.39
CA PHE A 627 -32.99 -53.70 6.16
C PHE A 627 -32.07 -54.77 6.78
N THR A 628 -32.69 -55.90 7.17
CA THR A 628 -32.10 -57.17 7.66
C THR A 628 -31.96 -57.36 9.18
N SER A 629 -33.08 -57.72 9.80
CA SER A 629 -33.11 -58.82 10.78
C SER A 629 -34.56 -59.29 10.98
N GLU A 630 -35.02 -60.26 10.20
CA GLU A 630 -36.03 -61.22 10.68
C GLU A 630 -35.39 -62.61 10.61
N GLU A 631 -35.19 -63.17 11.81
CA GLU A 631 -34.75 -64.53 12.06
C GLU A 631 -35.91 -65.51 11.85
N ARG A 632 -35.57 -66.72 11.38
CA ARG A 632 -36.10 -68.02 11.83
C ARG A 632 -37.53 -68.02 12.39
N GLY A 633 -38.46 -68.33 11.49
CA GLY A 633 -39.58 -69.24 11.71
C GLY A 633 -39.58 -70.24 10.57
#